data_AF-A0A6C0LB34-F1
#
_entry.id   AF-A0A6C0LB34-F1
#
_cell.length_a   1.000
_cell.length_b   1.000
_cell.length_c   1.000
_cell.angle_alpha   90.00
_cell.angle_beta   90.00
_cell.angle_gamma   90.00
#
_symmetry.space_group_name_H-M   'P 1'
#
loop_
_entity.id
_entity.type
_entity.pdbx_description
1 polymer ?
#
loop_
_entity_poly.entity_id
_entity_poly.type
_entity_poly.pdbx_seq_one_letter_code
_entity_poly.pdbx_strand_id
1 'polypeptide(L)'
;MDDFNVSSLHESKNEWGSRLLTILTPHIMEGLRSIFDEAVKLCKENGETDKYLMTFQNFITRIPKWNQAIIEKERARIVEKSACTYLEDLVTCVHIIQLKILTSVRVGQKQKKIDINILKLDDFIHKVYIYVARKVYKNVYLFELNIPPLQVQKNYRELEIIIQECILNTIRDSVPVETILRAYMDETIEEDVIEEIKEQLIETPAEKVETETEIVSEEVAVVPVKKQLESEIVSESMVVKTETLEFPTLSSDDGRLTFNDVDYAVDTHNNEEQINAPKDINRLEEISQIRNAQRKLDEQADEDEDESQNIKIKIFDEGAKLDNLDIHTIEEPSLNLNSDLLLGDIEVLA
;
A
#
# COMPACT_ATOMS: atom_id res chain seq x y z
N MET A 1 -6.47 -16.14 20.65
CA MET A 1 -7.71 -15.45 20.24
C MET A 1 -7.26 -14.08 19.83
N ASP A 2 -6.70 -13.96 18.62
CA ASP A 2 -6.35 -12.66 18.07
C ASP A 2 -7.56 -12.19 17.28
N ASP A 3 -8.41 -11.41 17.94
CA ASP A 3 -9.51 -10.71 17.28
C ASP A 3 -8.90 -9.57 16.45
N PHE A 4 -8.30 -9.93 15.31
CA PHE A 4 -7.89 -8.94 14.32
C PHE A 4 -9.15 -8.30 13.75
N ASN A 5 -9.37 -7.02 14.05
CA ASN A 5 -10.38 -6.25 13.32
C ASN A 5 -9.96 -6.24 11.84
N VAL A 6 -10.78 -6.80 10.95
CA VAL A 6 -10.53 -6.86 9.50
C VAL A 6 -10.15 -5.47 8.96
N SER A 7 -10.76 -4.41 9.49
CA SER A 7 -10.42 -3.02 9.15
C SER A 7 -8.96 -2.67 9.48
N SER A 8 -8.45 -3.06 10.65
CA SER A 8 -7.05 -2.82 11.04
C SER A 8 -6.04 -3.57 10.17
N LEU A 9 -6.41 -4.77 9.68
CA LEU A 9 -5.57 -5.53 8.73
C LEU A 9 -5.53 -4.85 7.37
N HIS A 10 -6.65 -4.32 6.89
CA HIS A 10 -6.69 -3.55 5.65
C HIS A 10 -5.85 -2.27 5.73
N GLU A 11 -5.93 -1.53 6.84
CA GLU A 11 -5.11 -0.33 7.06
C GLU A 11 -3.62 -0.67 7.11
N SER A 12 -3.25 -1.71 7.86
CA SER A 12 -1.88 -2.21 7.91
C SER A 12 -1.38 -2.63 6.52
N LYS A 13 -2.19 -3.36 5.75
CA LYS A 13 -1.85 -3.75 4.37
C LYS A 13 -1.55 -2.52 3.51
N ASN A 14 -2.36 -1.47 3.61
CA ASN A 14 -2.20 -0.28 2.80
C ASN A 14 -0.94 0.49 3.20
N GLU A 15 -0.64 0.61 4.49
CA GLU A 15 0.57 1.29 4.98
C GLU A 15 1.84 0.54 4.55
N TRP A 16 1.94 -0.75 4.87
CA TRP A 16 3.11 -1.56 4.51
C TRP A 16 3.24 -1.76 3.01
N GLY A 17 2.11 -1.87 2.30
CA GLY A 17 2.07 -1.94 0.84
C GLY A 17 2.53 -0.64 0.18
N SER A 18 2.05 0.51 0.66
CA SER A 18 2.47 1.84 0.20
C SER A 18 3.97 2.05 0.46
N ARG A 19 4.45 1.71 1.66
CA ARG A 19 5.87 1.79 2.00
C ARG A 19 6.73 0.93 1.09
N LEU A 20 6.30 -0.31 0.80
CA LEU A 20 6.99 -1.20 -0.13
C LEU A 20 7.03 -0.62 -1.55
N LEU A 21 5.93 -0.01 -2.03
CA LEU A 21 5.88 0.65 -3.33
C LEU A 21 6.85 1.82 -3.41
N THR A 22 6.87 2.71 -2.41
CA THR A 22 7.78 3.87 -2.39
C THR A 22 9.24 3.46 -2.42
N ILE A 23 9.60 2.39 -1.73
CA ILE A 23 10.98 1.89 -1.70
C ILE A 23 11.32 1.18 -3.00
N LEU A 24 10.50 0.22 -3.44
CA LEU A 24 10.89 -0.70 -4.50
C LEU A 24 10.80 -0.09 -5.90
N THR A 25 9.81 0.76 -6.15
CA THR A 25 9.55 1.37 -7.47
C THR A 25 10.78 2.06 -8.09
N PRO A 26 11.47 3.00 -7.41
CA PRO A 26 12.62 3.68 -8.00
C PRO A 26 13.78 2.71 -8.32
N HIS A 27 13.97 1.66 -7.53
CA HIS A 27 15.05 0.70 -7.77
C HIS A 27 14.77 -0.27 -8.92
N ILE A 28 13.50 -0.65 -9.12
CA ILE A 28 13.09 -1.42 -10.31
C ILE A 28 13.23 -0.57 -11.57
N MET A 29 12.85 0.71 -11.50
CA MET A 29 13.01 1.66 -12.60
C MET A 29 14.49 1.85 -12.98
N GLU A 30 15.37 1.96 -11.98
CA GLU A 30 16.81 2.03 -12.20
C GLU A 30 17.37 0.76 -12.87
N GLY A 31 16.90 -0.43 -12.46
CA GLY A 31 17.30 -1.69 -13.10
C GLY A 31 16.89 -1.77 -14.56
N LEU A 32 15.64 -1.38 -14.88
CA LEU A 32 15.19 -1.27 -16.27
C LEU A 32 16.01 -0.26 -17.07
N ARG A 33 16.35 0.88 -16.46
CA ARG A 33 17.16 1.91 -17.10
C ARG A 33 18.57 1.41 -17.41
N SER A 34 19.19 0.67 -16.49
CA SER A 34 20.48 0.01 -16.73
C SER A 34 20.43 -0.92 -17.95
N ILE A 35 19.37 -1.73 -18.07
CA ILE A 35 19.18 -2.63 -19.22
C ILE A 35 19.01 -1.84 -20.53
N PHE A 36 18.30 -0.71 -20.48
CA PHE A 36 18.12 0.17 -21.63
C PHE A 36 19.44 0.84 -22.05
N ASP A 37 20.21 1.37 -21.10
CA ASP A 37 21.48 2.03 -21.37
C ASP A 37 22.50 1.04 -21.98
N GLU A 38 22.51 -0.22 -21.52
CA GLU A 38 23.28 -1.31 -22.14
C GLU A 38 22.83 -1.60 -23.58
N ALA A 39 21.52 -1.61 -23.86
CA ALA A 39 20.99 -1.82 -25.20
C ALA A 39 21.42 -0.69 -26.16
N VAL A 40 21.34 0.57 -25.69
CA VAL A 40 21.77 1.74 -26.45
C VAL A 40 23.28 1.69 -26.71
N LYS A 41 24.09 1.31 -25.71
CA LYS A 41 25.54 1.16 -25.85
C LYS A 41 25.89 0.10 -26.90
N LEU A 42 25.25 -1.06 -26.86
CA LEU A 42 25.46 -2.13 -27.85
C LEU A 42 25.11 -1.66 -29.27
N CYS A 43 24.01 -0.94 -29.44
CA CYS A 43 23.62 -0.37 -30.74
C CYS A 43 24.62 0.66 -31.26
N LYS A 44 25.20 1.49 -30.38
CA LYS A 44 26.26 2.45 -30.74
C LYS A 44 27.54 1.75 -31.19
N GLU A 45 27.96 0.70 -30.47
CA GLU A 45 29.15 -0.09 -30.80
C GLU A 45 29.01 -0.82 -32.15
N ASN A 46 27.81 -1.29 -32.48
CA ASN A 46 27.52 -1.98 -33.74
C ASN A 46 27.17 -1.04 -34.91
N GLY A 47 27.06 0.27 -34.68
CA GLY A 47 26.65 1.24 -35.69
C GLY A 47 25.17 1.18 -36.10
N GLU A 48 24.32 0.52 -35.31
CA GLU A 48 22.87 0.37 -35.55
C GLU A 48 22.06 1.18 -34.53
N THR A 49 22.24 2.50 -34.50
CA THR A 49 21.60 3.37 -33.51
C THR A 49 20.08 3.36 -33.57
N ASP A 50 19.50 3.14 -34.75
CA ASP A 50 18.04 3.23 -34.95
C ASP A 50 17.30 2.00 -34.39
N LYS A 51 18.02 0.90 -34.12
CA LYS A 51 17.43 -0.35 -33.63
C LYS A 51 17.46 -0.49 -32.10
N TYR A 52 17.82 0.57 -31.38
CA TYR A 52 17.96 0.56 -29.91
C TYR A 52 16.72 0.05 -29.18
N LEU A 53 15.52 0.46 -29.60
CA LEU A 53 14.25 -0.02 -29.01
C LEU A 53 14.02 -1.52 -29.25
N MET A 54 14.35 -2.01 -30.44
CA MET A 54 14.23 -3.44 -30.77
C MET A 54 15.25 -4.27 -29.98
N THR A 55 16.47 -3.77 -29.82
CA THR A 55 17.50 -4.40 -28.98
C THR A 55 17.06 -4.42 -27.51
N PHE A 56 16.48 -3.33 -27.01
CA PHE A 56 15.94 -3.26 -25.66
C PHE A 56 14.79 -4.27 -25.45
N GLN A 57 13.86 -4.39 -26.41
CA GLN A 57 12.84 -5.45 -26.40
C GLN A 57 13.45 -6.84 -26.31
N ASN A 58 14.47 -7.12 -27.11
CA ASN A 58 15.17 -8.40 -27.08
C ASN A 58 15.79 -8.69 -25.71
N PHE A 59 16.33 -7.68 -25.02
CA PHE A 59 16.84 -7.84 -23.65
C PHE A 59 15.72 -8.09 -22.64
N ILE A 60 14.61 -7.37 -22.73
CA ILE A 60 13.44 -7.57 -21.87
C ILE A 60 12.90 -9.00 -21.99
N THR A 61 12.89 -9.60 -23.18
CA THR A 61 12.42 -10.99 -23.37
C THR A 61 13.27 -12.03 -22.64
N ARG A 62 14.49 -11.67 -22.21
CA ARG A 62 15.40 -12.56 -21.46
C ARG A 62 15.16 -12.52 -19.96
N ILE A 63 14.47 -11.51 -19.43
CA ILE A 63 14.19 -11.34 -18.00
C ILE A 63 13.53 -12.58 -17.36
N PRO A 64 12.52 -13.22 -17.97
CA PRO A 64 11.94 -14.45 -17.42
C PRO A 64 12.91 -15.63 -17.34
N LYS A 65 14.04 -15.57 -18.05
CA LYS A 65 15.06 -16.63 -18.14
C LYS A 65 16.32 -16.29 -17.37
N TRP A 66 16.27 -15.32 -16.46
CA TRP A 66 17.42 -14.98 -15.61
C TRP A 66 17.85 -16.18 -14.75
N ASN A 67 19.16 -16.31 -14.58
CA ASN A 67 19.75 -17.28 -13.67
C ASN A 67 19.71 -16.74 -12.24
N GLN A 68 19.73 -17.63 -11.24
CA GLN A 68 19.69 -17.29 -9.82
C GLN A 68 20.79 -16.28 -9.44
N ALA A 69 22.00 -16.42 -9.96
CA ALA A 69 23.10 -15.48 -9.70
C ALA A 69 22.82 -14.05 -10.18
N ILE A 70 22.04 -13.88 -11.27
CA ILE A 70 21.64 -12.55 -11.75
C ILE A 70 20.59 -11.95 -10.79
N ILE A 71 19.64 -12.78 -10.34
CA ILE A 71 18.58 -12.39 -9.40
C ILE A 71 19.20 -11.96 -8.06
N GLU A 72 20.14 -12.74 -7.52
CA GLU A 72 20.85 -12.43 -6.27
C GLU A 72 21.65 -11.14 -6.37
N LYS A 73 22.36 -10.92 -7.49
CA LYS A 73 23.09 -9.66 -7.73
C LYS A 73 22.14 -8.47 -7.79
N GLU A 74 20.99 -8.65 -8.44
CA GLU A 74 19.98 -7.60 -8.56
C GLU A 74 19.32 -7.29 -7.21
N ARG A 75 18.98 -8.31 -6.42
CA ARG A 75 18.52 -8.17 -5.04
C ARG A 75 19.54 -7.42 -4.21
N ALA A 76 20.82 -7.82 -4.26
CA ALA A 76 21.88 -7.17 -3.50
C ALA A 76 21.98 -5.68 -3.85
N ARG A 77 21.92 -5.33 -5.14
CA ARG A 77 21.88 -3.93 -5.59
C ARG A 77 20.69 -3.16 -5.00
N ILE A 78 19.49 -3.77 -5.00
CA ILE A 78 18.28 -3.13 -4.46
C ILE A 78 18.41 -2.92 -2.95
N VAL A 79 18.92 -3.90 -2.20
CA VAL A 79 19.10 -3.80 -0.74
C VAL A 79 20.15 -2.73 -0.40
N GLU A 80 21.28 -2.70 -1.12
CA GLU A 80 22.33 -1.70 -0.91
C GLU A 80 21.85 -0.28 -1.24
N LYS A 81 21.15 -0.08 -2.36
CA LYS A 81 20.69 1.25 -2.80
C LYS A 81 19.46 1.76 -2.07
N SER A 82 18.61 0.87 -1.58
CA SER A 82 17.41 1.26 -0.82
C SER A 82 17.73 1.72 0.59
N ALA A 83 18.94 1.44 1.09
CA ALA A 83 19.32 1.65 2.48
C ALA A 83 18.31 1.03 3.47
N CYS A 84 17.56 0.01 3.03
CA CYS A 84 16.51 -0.65 3.80
C CYS A 84 16.97 -2.06 4.19
N THR A 85 17.45 -2.19 5.42
CA THR A 85 17.94 -3.47 5.96
C THR A 85 16.84 -4.50 6.17
N TYR A 86 15.60 -4.04 6.34
CA TYR A 86 14.42 -4.86 6.64
C TYR A 86 13.54 -5.11 5.41
N LEU A 87 14.06 -4.92 4.19
CA LEU A 87 13.27 -5.10 2.96
C LEU A 87 12.69 -6.52 2.83
N GLU A 88 13.45 -7.53 3.26
CA GLU A 88 12.99 -8.93 3.27
C GLU A 88 11.83 -9.12 4.25
N ASP A 89 11.99 -8.63 5.48
CA ASP A 89 10.94 -8.66 6.51
C ASP A 89 9.70 -7.87 6.08
N LEU A 90 9.88 -6.76 5.36
CA LEU A 90 8.78 -5.95 4.83
C LEU A 90 7.96 -6.74 3.80
N VAL A 91 8.61 -7.41 2.86
CA VAL A 91 7.93 -8.26 1.86
C VAL A 91 7.21 -9.43 2.55
N THR A 92 7.87 -10.10 3.51
CA THR A 92 7.25 -11.16 4.30
C THR A 92 6.06 -10.65 5.11
N CYS A 93 6.15 -9.46 5.72
CA CYS A 93 5.07 -8.83 6.47
C CYS A 93 3.85 -8.57 5.58
N VAL A 94 4.04 -7.95 4.42
CA VAL A 94 2.97 -7.71 3.44
C VAL A 94 2.32 -9.02 3.00
N HIS A 95 3.12 -10.06 2.75
CA HIS A 95 2.61 -11.37 2.38
C HIS A 95 1.78 -12.01 3.50
N ILE A 96 2.27 -11.99 4.75
CA ILE A 96 1.55 -12.50 5.92
C ILE A 96 0.24 -11.74 6.15
N ILE A 97 0.24 -10.40 6.04
CA ILE A 97 -0.99 -9.61 6.19
C ILE A 97 -1.99 -9.97 5.10
N GLN A 98 -1.55 -10.12 3.85
CA GLN A 98 -2.42 -10.54 2.75
C GLN A 98 -3.01 -11.93 2.98
N LEU A 99 -2.22 -12.87 3.53
CA LEU A 99 -2.70 -14.20 3.94
C LEU A 99 -3.71 -14.12 5.10
N LYS A 100 -3.45 -13.29 6.11
CA LYS A 100 -4.37 -13.08 7.23
C LYS A 100 -5.69 -12.48 6.80
N ILE A 101 -5.68 -11.50 5.89
CA ILE A 101 -6.91 -10.92 5.33
C ILE A 101 -7.72 -12.00 4.62
N LEU A 102 -7.10 -12.82 3.77
CA LEU A 102 -7.83 -13.85 3.03
C LEU A 102 -8.33 -15.00 3.89
N THR A 103 -7.58 -15.38 4.94
CA THR A 103 -8.01 -16.42 5.89
C THR A 103 -8.97 -15.90 6.96
N SER A 104 -9.08 -14.58 7.15
CA SER A 104 -10.08 -13.97 8.05
C SER A 104 -11.51 -14.10 7.52
N VAL A 105 -11.69 -14.22 6.20
CA VAL A 105 -13.00 -14.41 5.53
C VAL A 105 -13.40 -15.89 5.54
N ARG A 106 -13.25 -16.58 6.68
CA ARG A 106 -13.64 -17.98 6.82
C ARG A 106 -15.15 -18.13 6.99
N VAL A 107 -15.72 -19.19 6.42
CA VAL A 107 -17.13 -19.57 6.59
C VAL A 107 -17.31 -20.65 7.68
N GLY A 108 -16.28 -21.45 7.97
CA GLY A 108 -16.31 -22.55 8.94
C GLY A 108 -15.89 -22.20 10.38
N GLN A 109 -16.40 -22.94 11.37
CA GLN A 109 -16.09 -22.71 12.80
C GLN A 109 -14.72 -23.28 13.23
N LYS A 110 -14.23 -24.36 12.59
CA LYS A 110 -12.94 -24.99 12.96
C LYS A 110 -11.74 -24.29 12.31
N GLN A 111 -10.63 -24.21 13.04
CA GLN A 111 -9.36 -23.68 12.53
C GLN A 111 -8.60 -24.79 11.82
N LYS A 112 -8.60 -24.79 10.48
CA LYS A 112 -7.68 -25.63 9.69
C LYS A 112 -6.31 -24.95 9.63
N LYS A 113 -5.24 -25.68 9.98
CA LYS A 113 -3.86 -25.21 9.77
C LYS A 113 -3.56 -25.33 8.27
N ILE A 114 -3.40 -24.20 7.60
CA ILE A 114 -2.99 -24.16 6.19
C ILE A 114 -1.50 -23.83 6.18
N ASP A 115 -0.67 -24.80 5.78
CA ASP A 115 0.76 -24.58 5.60
C ASP A 115 0.97 -23.83 4.27
N ILE A 116 1.30 -22.54 4.37
CA ILE A 116 1.52 -21.67 3.21
C ILE A 116 3.00 -21.31 3.16
N ASN A 117 3.65 -21.61 2.04
CA ASN A 117 5.05 -21.25 1.82
C ASN A 117 5.19 -19.73 1.69
N ILE A 118 6.04 -19.16 2.52
CA ILE A 118 6.41 -17.75 2.47
C ILE A 118 7.27 -17.52 1.23
N LEU A 119 6.92 -16.51 0.43
CA LEU A 119 7.68 -16.12 -0.75
C LEU A 119 9.02 -15.48 -0.35
N LYS A 120 10.13 -15.98 -0.91
CA LYS A 120 11.47 -15.41 -0.72
C LYS A 120 11.61 -14.09 -1.47
N LEU A 121 12.47 -13.20 -0.97
CA LEU A 121 12.71 -11.89 -1.58
C LEU A 121 13.25 -12.02 -3.02
N ASP A 122 14.11 -13.00 -3.31
CA ASP A 122 14.65 -13.27 -4.65
C ASP A 122 13.53 -13.57 -5.65
N ASP A 123 12.64 -14.52 -5.29
CA ASP A 123 11.52 -14.95 -6.13
C ASP A 123 10.52 -13.81 -6.32
N PHE A 124 10.28 -13.01 -5.28
CA PHE A 124 9.42 -11.83 -5.36
C PHE A 124 9.98 -10.80 -6.35
N ILE A 125 11.24 -10.41 -6.21
CA ILE A 125 11.89 -9.43 -7.10
C ILE A 125 11.89 -9.93 -8.54
N HIS A 126 12.24 -11.21 -8.77
CA HIS A 126 12.23 -11.78 -10.11
C HIS A 126 10.83 -11.75 -10.73
N LYS A 127 9.80 -12.12 -9.96
CA LYS A 127 8.41 -12.09 -10.41
C LYS A 127 7.94 -10.66 -10.73
N VAL A 128 8.31 -9.66 -9.92
CA VAL A 128 8.06 -8.24 -10.23
C VAL A 128 8.69 -7.87 -11.58
N TYR A 129 9.97 -8.20 -11.79
CA TYR A 129 10.65 -7.93 -13.04
C TYR A 129 9.99 -8.60 -14.24
N ILE A 130 9.47 -9.82 -14.10
CA ILE A 130 8.73 -10.52 -15.16
C ILE A 130 7.45 -9.75 -15.55
N TYR A 131 6.68 -9.28 -14.58
CA TYR A 131 5.47 -8.50 -14.87
C TYR A 131 5.78 -7.15 -15.52
N VAL A 132 6.77 -6.45 -14.97
CA VAL A 132 7.24 -5.18 -15.51
C VAL A 132 7.75 -5.36 -16.93
N ALA A 133 8.58 -6.39 -17.17
CA ALA A 133 9.08 -6.74 -18.50
C ALA A 133 7.94 -6.92 -19.52
N ARG A 134 6.87 -7.64 -19.16
CA ARG A 134 5.73 -7.86 -20.04
C ARG A 134 4.97 -6.58 -20.38
N LYS A 135 4.82 -5.66 -19.42
CA LYS A 135 4.13 -4.37 -19.63
C LYS A 135 5.00 -3.42 -20.43
N VAL A 136 6.28 -3.29 -20.08
CA VAL A 136 7.24 -2.45 -20.80
C VAL A 136 7.45 -2.95 -22.23
N TYR A 137 7.47 -4.27 -22.48
CA TYR A 137 7.57 -4.82 -23.83
C TYR A 137 6.46 -4.34 -24.78
N LYS A 138 5.25 -4.11 -24.25
CA LYS A 138 4.12 -3.54 -25.01
C LYS A 138 4.25 -2.02 -25.16
N ASN A 139 4.82 -1.36 -24.15
CA ASN A 139 4.95 0.10 -24.05
C ASN A 139 6.39 0.57 -24.23
N VAL A 140 7.07 0.11 -25.27
CA VAL A 140 8.53 0.35 -25.45
C VAL A 140 8.86 1.80 -25.81
N TYR A 141 7.91 2.50 -26.43
CA TYR A 141 8.04 3.92 -26.75
C TYR A 141 8.19 4.82 -25.52
N LEU A 142 7.93 4.32 -24.30
CA LEU A 142 8.29 5.04 -23.07
C LEU A 142 9.78 5.36 -22.98
N PHE A 143 10.63 4.59 -23.68
CA PHE A 143 12.08 4.75 -23.72
C PHE A 143 12.59 5.41 -25.01
N GLU A 144 11.72 6.06 -25.78
CA GLU A 144 12.12 6.77 -27.00
C GLU A 144 13.12 7.91 -26.69
N LEU A 145 14.14 8.02 -27.54
CA LEU A 145 15.16 9.07 -27.48
C LEU A 145 14.78 10.26 -28.38
N ASN A 146 15.28 11.45 -28.05
CA ASN A 146 15.08 12.70 -28.80
C ASN A 146 13.64 13.27 -28.76
N ILE A 147 12.91 13.02 -27.68
CA ILE A 147 11.58 13.61 -27.43
C ILE A 147 11.68 14.86 -26.54
N PRO A 148 10.69 15.77 -26.56
CA PRO A 148 10.68 16.95 -25.69
C PRO A 148 10.79 16.60 -24.20
N PRO A 149 11.46 17.40 -23.36
CA PRO A 149 11.64 17.12 -21.93
C PRO A 149 10.32 16.88 -21.17
N LEU A 150 9.25 17.60 -21.54
CA LEU A 150 7.92 17.39 -20.98
C LEU A 150 7.39 15.98 -21.26
N GLN A 151 7.63 15.45 -22.46
CA GLN A 151 7.23 14.10 -22.82
C GLN A 151 8.05 13.06 -22.08
N VAL A 152 9.36 13.30 -21.91
CA VAL A 152 10.23 12.45 -21.07
C VAL A 152 9.67 12.35 -19.65
N GLN A 153 9.28 13.48 -19.04
CA GLN A 153 8.70 13.50 -17.70
C GLN A 153 7.38 12.72 -17.61
N LYS A 154 6.50 12.88 -18.61
CA LYS A 154 5.24 12.11 -18.70
C LYS A 154 5.50 10.61 -18.84
N ASN A 155 6.46 10.23 -19.68
CA ASN A 155 6.84 8.83 -19.86
C ASN A 155 7.42 8.21 -18.58
N TYR A 156 8.20 8.97 -17.80
CA TYR A 156 8.69 8.49 -16.49
C TYR A 156 7.55 8.26 -15.50
N ARG A 157 6.59 9.19 -15.42
CA ARG A 157 5.41 9.03 -14.57
C ARG A 157 4.60 7.79 -14.97
N GLU A 158 4.40 7.60 -16.28
CA GLU A 158 3.69 6.42 -16.80
C GLU A 158 4.44 5.13 -16.46
N LEU A 159 5.77 5.12 -16.61
CA LEU A 159 6.61 3.98 -16.22
C LEU A 159 6.52 3.69 -14.71
N GLU A 160 6.50 4.73 -13.87
CA GLU A 160 6.34 4.60 -12.42
C GLU A 160 5.00 3.94 -12.07
N ILE A 161 3.90 4.39 -12.68
CA ILE A 161 2.56 3.82 -12.48
C ILE A 161 2.53 2.34 -12.91
N ILE A 162 3.11 2.02 -14.08
CA ILE A 162 3.20 0.64 -14.56
C ILE A 162 3.96 -0.25 -13.57
N ILE A 163 5.07 0.23 -13.01
CA ILE A 163 5.87 -0.52 -12.05
C ILE A 163 5.07 -0.74 -10.75
N GLN A 164 4.42 0.30 -10.23
CA GLN A 164 3.58 0.19 -9.04
C GLN A 164 2.44 -0.83 -9.23
N GLU A 165 1.76 -0.80 -10.37
CA GLU A 165 0.72 -1.79 -10.73
C GLU A 165 1.30 -3.21 -10.75
N CYS A 166 2.49 -3.41 -11.31
CA CYS A 166 3.15 -4.71 -11.38
C CYS A 166 3.55 -5.23 -10.00
N ILE A 167 4.02 -4.38 -9.09
CA ILE A 167 4.35 -4.77 -7.72
C ILE A 167 3.09 -5.23 -6.99
N LEU A 168 1.98 -4.48 -7.10
CA LEU A 168 0.70 -4.85 -6.49
C LEU A 168 0.13 -6.17 -7.04
N ASN A 169 0.23 -6.38 -8.35
CA ASN A 169 -0.16 -7.64 -8.98
C ASN A 169 0.71 -8.81 -8.50
N THR A 170 2.02 -8.58 -8.31
CA THR A 170 2.93 -9.61 -7.77
C THR A 170 2.57 -10.00 -6.35
N ILE A 171 2.23 -9.03 -5.50
CA ILE A 171 1.75 -9.28 -4.12
C ILE A 171 0.46 -10.11 -4.15
N ARG A 172 -0.49 -9.78 -5.04
CA ARG A 172 -1.75 -10.53 -5.18
C ARG A 172 -1.51 -11.97 -5.63
N ASP A 173 -0.67 -12.16 -6.65
CA ASP A 173 -0.36 -13.47 -7.23
C ASP A 173 0.62 -14.29 -6.37
N SER A 174 1.20 -13.69 -5.32
CA SER A 174 2.02 -14.44 -4.35
C SER A 174 1.17 -15.32 -3.45
N VAL A 175 -0.13 -15.02 -3.30
CA VAL A 175 -1.00 -15.76 -2.40
C VAL A 175 -1.75 -16.88 -3.13
N PRO A 176 -1.68 -18.13 -2.66
CA PRO A 176 -2.37 -19.26 -3.29
C PRO A 176 -3.88 -19.25 -2.94
N VAL A 177 -4.62 -18.33 -3.55
CA VAL A 177 -6.07 -18.16 -3.32
C VAL A 177 -6.83 -19.45 -3.61
N GLU A 178 -6.48 -20.19 -4.66
CA GLU A 178 -7.12 -21.47 -4.99
C GLU A 178 -6.96 -22.52 -3.88
N THR A 179 -5.75 -22.64 -3.31
CA THR A 179 -5.47 -23.57 -2.21
C THR A 179 -6.25 -23.19 -0.95
N ILE A 180 -6.30 -21.89 -0.65
CA ILE A 180 -7.05 -21.35 0.48
C ILE A 180 -8.55 -21.65 0.30
N LEU A 181 -9.12 -21.35 -0.87
CA LEU A 181 -10.53 -21.60 -1.17
C LEU A 181 -10.87 -23.10 -1.12
N ARG A 182 -10.03 -23.98 -1.69
CA ARG A 182 -10.25 -25.43 -1.63
C ARG A 182 -10.28 -25.94 -0.18
N ALA A 183 -9.36 -25.48 0.67
CA ALA A 183 -9.33 -25.85 2.08
C ALA A 183 -10.62 -25.45 2.83
N TYR A 184 -11.26 -24.35 2.43
CA TYR A 184 -12.54 -23.89 3.01
C TYR A 184 -13.78 -24.54 2.37
N MET A 185 -13.73 -24.97 1.10
CA MET A 185 -14.84 -25.66 0.43
C MET A 185 -14.87 -27.18 0.69
N ASP A 186 -13.80 -27.76 1.24
CA ASP A 186 -13.75 -29.14 1.72
C ASP A 186 -14.53 -29.33 3.04
N GLU A 187 -15.76 -28.84 3.08
CA GLU A 187 -16.79 -29.07 4.10
C GLU A 187 -17.97 -29.83 3.46
N THR A 188 -17.84 -31.14 3.26
CA THR A 188 -18.99 -32.04 3.07
C THR A 188 -18.93 -33.33 3.91
N ILE A 189 -18.17 -33.36 5.01
CA ILE A 189 -18.32 -34.39 6.05
C ILE A 189 -18.00 -33.79 7.43
N GLU A 190 -18.78 -32.82 7.89
CA GLU A 190 -19.03 -32.71 9.32
C GLU A 190 -20.32 -33.49 9.57
N GLU A 191 -20.20 -34.80 9.81
CA GLU A 191 -21.31 -35.55 10.41
C GLU A 191 -21.54 -34.92 11.78
N ASP A 192 -22.68 -34.23 11.93
CA ASP A 192 -23.30 -33.99 13.22
C ASP A 192 -23.59 -35.37 13.85
N VAL A 193 -22.58 -35.94 14.50
CA VAL A 193 -22.79 -37.03 15.45
C VAL A 193 -23.54 -36.40 16.62
N ILE A 194 -24.86 -36.41 16.52
CA ILE A 194 -25.75 -36.26 17.67
C ILE A 194 -25.43 -37.48 18.55
N GLU A 195 -24.49 -37.32 19.48
CA GLU A 195 -24.34 -38.26 20.58
C GLU A 195 -25.64 -38.21 21.38
N GLU A 196 -26.57 -39.11 21.08
CA GLU A 196 -27.67 -39.43 21.97
C GLU A 196 -27.07 -39.90 23.30
N ILE A 197 -27.04 -38.97 24.27
CA ILE A 197 -26.78 -39.27 25.67
C ILE A 197 -27.86 -40.26 26.12
N LYS A 198 -27.54 -41.54 26.12
CA LYS A 198 -28.32 -42.53 26.86
C LYS A 198 -28.06 -42.29 28.33
N GLU A 199 -29.00 -41.62 28.99
CA GLU A 199 -29.09 -41.57 30.45
C GLU A 199 -29.09 -42.99 31.00
N GLN A 200 -27.94 -43.45 31.49
CA GLN A 200 -27.88 -44.64 32.35
C GLN A 200 -28.24 -44.20 33.77
N LEU A 201 -29.37 -44.70 34.24
CA LEU A 201 -29.86 -44.61 35.61
C LEU A 201 -28.74 -44.97 36.61
N ILE A 202 -28.47 -44.03 37.50
CA ILE A 202 -27.59 -44.20 38.65
C ILE A 202 -28.32 -45.08 39.67
N GLU A 203 -27.89 -46.33 39.84
CA GLU A 203 -28.14 -47.07 41.08
C GLU A 203 -27.00 -46.76 42.05
N THR A 204 -27.35 -46.16 43.19
CA THR A 204 -26.48 -45.92 44.35
C THR A 204 -26.20 -47.21 45.11
N PRO A 205 -24.93 -47.57 45.37
CA PRO A 205 -24.60 -48.50 46.44
C PRO A 205 -23.96 -47.76 47.63
N ALA A 206 -24.49 -48.08 48.80
CA ALA A 206 -24.13 -47.52 50.10
C ALA A 206 -22.70 -47.85 50.56
N GLU A 207 -22.20 -46.91 51.36
CA GLU A 207 -20.99 -46.88 52.17
C GLU A 207 -20.88 -48.07 53.15
N LYS A 208 -19.65 -48.63 53.33
CA LYS A 208 -19.10 -49.12 54.62
C LYS A 208 -17.62 -49.58 54.54
N VAL A 209 -16.78 -48.83 55.25
CA VAL A 209 -15.78 -49.22 56.29
C VAL A 209 -14.57 -50.14 55.95
N GLU A 210 -13.39 -49.50 56.05
CA GLU A 210 -12.07 -49.88 56.65
C GLU A 210 -11.61 -51.35 56.74
N THR A 211 -10.38 -51.66 56.30
CA THR A 211 -9.21 -51.98 57.17
C THR A 211 -7.90 -52.27 56.40
N GLU A 212 -6.83 -51.56 56.79
CA GLU A 212 -5.43 -51.96 57.10
C GLU A 212 -4.55 -52.92 56.25
N THR A 213 -3.35 -52.38 55.91
CA THR A 213 -1.96 -52.91 55.98
C THR A 213 -1.45 -54.08 55.11
N GLU A 214 -0.41 -53.82 54.30
CA GLU A 214 1.01 -54.31 54.39
C GLU A 214 1.76 -54.06 53.05
N ILE A 215 2.69 -53.09 52.95
CA ILE A 215 4.17 -53.22 52.94
C ILE A 215 4.75 -54.32 52.01
N VAL A 216 5.47 -53.94 50.94
CA VAL A 216 6.83 -54.41 50.58
C VAL A 216 7.50 -53.40 49.63
N SER A 217 8.75 -53.10 49.95
CA SER A 217 9.74 -52.16 49.41
C SER A 217 10.72 -52.80 48.39
N GLU A 218 11.24 -52.01 47.44
CA GLU A 218 12.68 -51.89 47.03
C GLU A 218 12.77 -50.82 45.90
N GLU A 219 13.35 -49.62 46.08
CA GLU A 219 14.79 -49.21 46.01
C GLU A 219 15.46 -49.54 44.64
N VAL A 220 16.18 -48.71 43.87
CA VAL A 220 17.16 -47.59 44.03
C VAL A 220 17.19 -46.87 42.64
N ALA A 221 17.37 -45.55 42.45
CA ALA A 221 18.65 -44.83 42.51
C ALA A 221 18.49 -43.32 42.20
N VAL A 222 19.14 -42.52 43.03
CA VAL A 222 19.33 -41.06 42.94
C VAL A 222 20.80 -40.81 42.61
N VAL A 223 21.12 -39.91 41.66
CA VAL A 223 22.29 -38.99 41.80
C VAL A 223 21.96 -37.64 41.14
N PRO A 224 22.26 -36.50 41.81
CA PRO A 224 21.90 -35.14 41.42
C PRO A 224 23.08 -34.36 40.80
N VAL A 225 22.81 -33.24 40.12
CA VAL A 225 23.81 -32.18 39.88
C VAL A 225 23.21 -30.80 40.14
N LYS A 226 23.83 -30.08 41.09
CA LYS A 226 23.65 -28.65 41.40
C LYS A 226 24.42 -27.78 40.41
N LYS A 227 23.91 -26.59 40.08
CA LYS A 227 24.69 -25.34 40.19
C LYS A 227 23.79 -24.10 40.28
N GLN A 228 23.97 -23.37 41.38
CA GLN A 228 23.45 -22.03 41.66
C GLN A 228 24.41 -20.97 41.11
N LEU A 229 23.90 -19.75 40.88
CA LEU A 229 24.36 -18.42 41.34
C LEU A 229 23.71 -17.35 40.42
N GLU A 230 22.72 -16.57 40.85
CA GLU A 230 22.81 -15.30 41.62
C GLU A 230 23.60 -14.16 40.95
N SER A 231 22.87 -13.11 40.56
CA SER A 231 23.19 -11.67 40.72
C SER A 231 22.06 -10.87 40.05
N GLU A 232 21.18 -10.22 40.82
CA GLU A 232 21.24 -8.77 41.09
C GLU A 232 21.44 -7.91 39.82
N ILE A 233 20.35 -7.33 39.32
CA ILE A 233 20.44 -6.13 38.48
C ILE A 233 19.78 -4.99 39.25
N VAL A 234 20.68 -4.16 39.76
CA VAL A 234 20.45 -2.91 40.44
C VAL A 234 19.82 -1.93 39.45
N SER A 235 18.75 -1.30 39.89
CA SER A 235 18.20 -0.07 39.35
C SER A 235 19.25 1.04 39.48
N GLU A 236 19.86 1.44 38.36
CA GLU A 236 20.72 2.63 38.30
C GLU A 236 20.26 3.55 37.17
N SER A 237 19.79 4.72 37.57
CA SER A 237 19.40 5.84 36.72
C SER A 237 20.63 6.42 36.04
N MET A 238 20.79 6.22 34.74
CA MET A 238 21.74 6.96 33.93
C MET A 238 21.15 8.32 33.54
N VAL A 239 21.66 9.35 34.20
CA VAL A 239 21.55 10.76 33.82
C VAL A 239 22.32 10.96 32.52
N VAL A 240 21.62 11.06 31.39
CA VAL A 240 22.21 11.51 30.12
C VAL A 240 22.25 13.04 30.14
N LYS A 241 23.48 13.56 30.16
CA LYS A 241 23.77 14.97 29.94
C LYS A 241 23.28 15.37 28.55
N THR A 242 22.39 16.33 28.52
CA THR A 242 21.95 17.11 27.37
C THR A 242 23.14 17.87 26.78
N GLU A 243 23.66 17.42 25.64
CA GLU A 243 24.38 18.31 24.72
C GLU A 243 23.35 18.94 23.81
N THR A 244 22.87 20.11 24.22
CA THR A 244 22.10 21.03 23.40
C THR A 244 22.97 21.52 22.24
N LEU A 245 22.63 21.12 21.02
CA LEU A 245 23.05 21.85 19.83
C LEU A 245 22.39 23.23 19.89
N GLU A 246 23.21 24.26 20.11
CA GLU A 246 22.79 25.65 20.17
C GLU A 246 22.20 26.06 18.82
N PHE A 247 20.88 26.26 18.80
CA PHE A 247 20.24 27.07 17.76
C PHE A 247 20.74 28.52 17.89
N PRO A 248 20.98 29.24 16.79
CA PRO A 248 21.36 30.64 16.85
C PRO A 248 20.27 31.42 17.58
N THR A 249 20.60 31.98 18.74
CA THR A 249 19.73 32.87 19.49
C THR A 249 19.50 34.13 18.68
N LEU A 250 18.28 34.26 18.13
CA LEU A 250 17.75 35.54 17.67
C LEU A 250 17.74 36.50 18.86
N SER A 251 18.65 37.47 18.82
CA SER A 251 18.64 38.61 19.72
C SER A 251 17.27 39.26 19.67
N SER A 252 16.66 39.36 20.84
CA SER A 252 15.38 40.03 21.09
C SER A 252 15.62 41.53 20.97
N ASP A 253 15.71 42.00 19.73
CA ASP A 253 15.44 43.39 19.37
C ASP A 253 14.16 43.39 18.53
N ASP A 254 13.15 44.06 19.06
CA ASP A 254 11.87 44.43 18.47
C ASP A 254 11.39 43.59 17.27
N GLY A 255 10.51 42.63 17.53
CA GLY A 255 9.93 41.70 16.54
C GLY A 255 9.01 42.37 15.52
N ARG A 256 9.56 43.25 14.70
CA ARG A 256 8.90 43.88 13.56
C ARG A 256 9.55 43.36 12.29
N LEU A 257 8.88 42.44 11.61
CA LEU A 257 9.24 42.00 10.26
C LEU A 257 9.32 43.23 9.34
N THR A 258 10.52 43.63 8.96
CA THR A 258 10.76 44.69 7.97
C THR A 258 11.07 44.05 6.62
N PHE A 259 10.29 44.40 5.60
CA PHE A 259 10.56 43.94 4.24
C PHE A 259 11.58 44.87 3.58
N ASN A 260 12.56 44.29 2.90
CA ASN A 260 13.54 45.05 2.12
C ASN A 260 12.92 45.49 0.78
N ASP A 261 13.27 46.68 0.31
CA ASP A 261 12.77 47.30 -0.93
C ASP A 261 13.62 46.97 -2.17
N VAL A 262 14.69 46.19 -2.00
CA VAL A 262 15.58 45.77 -3.10
C VAL A 262 15.44 44.26 -3.33
N ASP A 263 14.99 43.90 -4.52
CA ASP A 263 14.88 42.52 -4.99
C ASP A 263 16.11 42.17 -5.87
N TYR A 264 16.53 40.89 -5.85
CA TYR A 264 17.62 40.39 -6.68
C TYR A 264 17.05 39.52 -7.80
N ALA A 265 17.31 39.87 -9.05
CA ALA A 265 16.90 39.11 -10.23
C ALA A 265 18.13 38.60 -10.98
N VAL A 266 18.04 37.39 -11.55
CA VAL A 266 19.12 36.77 -12.31
C VAL A 266 18.72 36.70 -13.79
N ASP A 267 19.55 37.26 -14.67
CA ASP A 267 19.33 37.18 -16.12
C ASP A 267 19.80 35.82 -16.70
N THR A 268 19.42 35.53 -17.94
CA THR A 268 19.77 34.36 -18.76
C THR A 268 21.28 34.03 -18.83
N HIS A 269 22.15 34.98 -18.50
CA HIS A 269 23.60 34.82 -18.43
C HIS A 269 24.16 34.65 -17.01
N ASN A 270 23.30 34.38 -16.03
CA ASN A 270 23.63 34.15 -14.61
C ASN A 270 24.31 35.35 -13.92
N ASN A 271 23.98 36.57 -14.37
CA ASN A 271 24.39 37.82 -13.73
C ASN A 271 23.25 38.30 -12.81
N GLU A 272 23.60 38.75 -11.61
CA GLU A 272 22.65 39.28 -10.62
C GLU A 272 22.43 40.78 -10.82
N GLU A 273 21.20 41.20 -11.08
CA GLU A 273 20.77 42.59 -11.14
C GLU A 273 19.94 42.95 -9.91
N GLN A 274 20.21 44.12 -9.33
CA GLN A 274 19.45 44.66 -8.21
C GLN A 274 18.30 45.52 -8.73
N ILE A 275 17.07 45.13 -8.41
CA ILE A 275 15.85 45.83 -8.79
C ILE A 275 15.30 46.55 -7.56
N ASN A 276 15.15 47.87 -7.64
CA ASN A 276 14.48 48.65 -6.61
C ASN A 276 12.96 48.49 -6.77
N ALA A 277 12.34 47.74 -5.86
CA ALA A 277 10.92 47.44 -5.85
C ALA A 277 10.33 47.82 -4.47
N PRO A 278 10.05 49.11 -4.24
CA PRO A 278 9.56 49.60 -2.96
C PRO A 278 8.19 48.99 -2.61
N LYS A 279 8.04 48.50 -1.38
CA LYS A 279 6.83 47.82 -0.88
C LYS A 279 5.83 48.81 -0.27
N ASP A 280 5.60 49.92 -0.97
CA ASP A 280 4.61 50.93 -0.60
C ASP A 280 3.17 50.44 -0.86
N ILE A 281 2.23 50.85 0.00
CA ILE A 281 0.83 50.41 -0.08
C ILE A 281 0.16 50.77 -1.42
N ASN A 282 0.51 51.94 -1.96
CA ASN A 282 0.02 52.43 -3.25
C ASN A 282 0.52 51.56 -4.42
N ARG A 283 1.80 51.13 -4.35
CA ARG A 283 2.41 50.29 -5.38
C ARG A 283 1.84 48.87 -5.33
N LEU A 284 1.59 48.35 -4.14
CA LEU A 284 0.95 47.04 -3.94
C LEU A 284 -0.50 47.03 -4.46
N GLU A 285 -1.25 48.12 -4.24
CA GLU A 285 -2.61 48.27 -4.78
C GLU A 285 -2.61 48.35 -6.31
N GLU A 286 -1.67 49.11 -6.89
CA GLU A 286 -1.46 49.17 -8.34
C GLU A 286 -1.14 47.77 -8.92
N ILE A 287 -0.22 47.03 -8.32
CA ILE A 287 0.13 45.66 -8.74
C ILE A 287 -1.09 44.72 -8.63
N SER A 288 -1.91 44.88 -7.59
CA SER A 288 -3.13 44.11 -7.41
C SER A 288 -4.15 44.39 -8.52
N GLN A 289 -4.37 45.67 -8.83
CA GLN A 289 -5.26 46.10 -9.91
C GLN A 289 -4.77 45.61 -11.27
N ILE A 290 -3.47 45.72 -11.56
CA ILE A 290 -2.86 45.23 -12.81
C ILE A 290 -3.04 43.72 -12.95
N ARG A 291 -2.70 42.92 -11.92
CA ARG A 291 -2.87 41.46 -11.97
C ARG A 291 -4.33 41.03 -12.08
N ASN A 292 -5.25 41.77 -11.45
CA ASN A 292 -6.67 41.51 -11.57
C ASN A 292 -7.21 41.85 -12.97
N ALA A 293 -6.77 42.98 -13.54
CA ALA A 293 -7.12 43.37 -14.90
C ALA A 293 -6.55 42.39 -15.94
N GLN A 294 -5.31 41.93 -15.75
CA GLN A 294 -4.68 40.96 -16.64
C GLN A 294 -5.43 39.63 -16.64
N ARG A 295 -5.76 39.05 -15.47
CA ARG A 295 -6.59 37.83 -15.40
C ARG A 295 -7.94 38.00 -16.10
N LYS A 296 -8.59 39.16 -15.92
CA LYS A 296 -9.86 39.46 -16.57
C LYS A 296 -9.71 39.55 -18.11
N LEU A 297 -8.58 40.05 -18.59
CA LEU A 297 -8.32 40.21 -20.01
C LEU A 297 -7.94 38.87 -20.67
N ASP A 298 -7.18 38.02 -19.97
CA ASP A 298 -6.90 36.65 -20.38
C ASP A 298 -8.20 35.80 -20.40
N GLU A 299 -9.05 35.93 -19.38
CA GLU A 299 -10.37 35.30 -19.33
C GLU A 299 -11.30 35.76 -20.47
N GLN A 300 -11.19 37.01 -20.93
CA GLN A 300 -11.95 37.54 -22.06
C GLN A 300 -11.36 37.14 -23.42
N ALA A 301 -10.04 37.00 -23.53
CA ALA A 301 -9.40 36.52 -24.75
C ALA A 301 -9.75 35.05 -25.04
N ASP A 302 -9.89 34.24 -23.98
CA ASP A 302 -10.34 32.84 -24.06
C ASP A 302 -11.86 32.70 -24.35
N GLU A 303 -12.64 33.79 -24.37
CA GLU A 303 -14.06 33.80 -24.77
C GLU A 303 -14.27 33.97 -26.29
N ASP A 304 -13.28 34.52 -27.02
CA ASP A 304 -13.36 34.76 -28.46
C ASP A 304 -12.79 33.62 -29.32
N GLU A 305 -12.07 32.65 -28.71
CA GLU A 305 -11.58 31.43 -29.36
C GLU A 305 -12.24 30.17 -28.74
N ASP A 306 -13.13 29.54 -29.52
CA ASP A 306 -13.77 28.24 -29.30
C ASP A 306 -14.92 28.15 -28.27
N GLU A 307 -16.14 28.41 -28.78
CA GLU A 307 -17.45 28.18 -28.16
C GLU A 307 -17.76 26.69 -27.80
N SER A 308 -16.77 25.79 -27.80
CA SER A 308 -16.99 24.33 -27.77
C SER A 308 -16.50 23.60 -26.51
N GLN A 309 -15.70 24.20 -25.62
CA GLN A 309 -15.09 23.46 -24.50
C GLN A 309 -15.00 24.20 -23.16
N ASN A 310 -15.74 25.30 -22.95
CA ASN A 310 -15.69 25.99 -21.65
C ASN A 310 -16.71 25.36 -20.66
N ILE A 311 -16.26 24.38 -19.87
CA ILE A 311 -17.05 23.76 -18.79
C ILE A 311 -17.10 24.73 -17.61
N LYS A 312 -17.92 25.78 -17.73
CA LYS A 312 -18.30 26.63 -16.59
C LYS A 312 -19.26 25.84 -15.71
N ILE A 313 -18.82 25.49 -14.49
CA ILE A 313 -19.64 24.76 -13.52
C ILE A 313 -20.88 25.60 -13.18
N LYS A 314 -22.06 25.15 -13.64
CA LYS A 314 -23.34 25.72 -13.24
C LYS A 314 -23.82 24.99 -11.99
N ILE A 315 -23.66 25.63 -10.84
CA ILE A 315 -24.28 25.14 -9.59
C ILE A 315 -25.75 25.51 -9.67
N PHE A 316 -26.62 24.51 -9.88
CA PHE A 316 -28.06 24.69 -9.78
C PHE A 316 -28.48 24.58 -8.32
N ASP A 317 -29.39 25.46 -7.88
CA ASP A 317 -29.92 25.52 -6.50
C ASP A 317 -31.09 24.55 -6.27
N GLU A 318 -31.31 23.61 -7.21
CA GLU A 318 -32.34 22.57 -7.12
C GLU A 318 -31.72 21.26 -6.63
N GLY A 319 -32.34 20.65 -5.61
CA GLY A 319 -31.90 19.37 -5.05
C GLY A 319 -31.90 18.26 -6.11
N ALA A 320 -30.73 17.65 -6.33
CA ALA A 320 -30.59 16.55 -7.28
C ALA A 320 -31.37 15.32 -6.78
N LYS A 321 -32.14 14.68 -7.67
CA LYS A 321 -32.78 13.38 -7.37
C LYS A 321 -31.70 12.29 -7.36
N LEU A 322 -31.44 11.71 -6.19
CA LEU A 322 -30.37 10.75 -5.93
C LEU A 322 -30.76 9.29 -6.20
N ASP A 323 -31.99 9.03 -6.67
CA ASP A 323 -32.55 7.68 -6.87
C ASP A 323 -31.72 6.78 -7.81
N ASN A 324 -30.91 7.36 -8.70
CA ASN A 324 -30.08 6.61 -9.66
C ASN A 324 -28.65 6.33 -9.18
N LEU A 325 -28.26 6.72 -7.97
CA LEU A 325 -26.88 6.63 -7.48
C LEU A 325 -26.65 5.59 -6.38
N ASP A 326 -27.57 4.64 -6.18
CA ASP A 326 -27.47 3.57 -5.16
C ASP A 326 -27.12 4.10 -3.74
N ILE A 327 -27.57 5.33 -3.46
CA ILE A 327 -27.50 5.96 -2.13
C ILE A 327 -28.90 5.82 -1.55
N HIS A 328 -29.04 5.01 -0.51
CA HIS A 328 -30.32 4.88 0.19
C HIS A 328 -30.71 6.20 0.86
N THR A 329 -31.81 6.81 0.38
CA THR A 329 -32.48 7.93 1.05
C THR A 329 -33.01 7.45 2.40
N ILE A 330 -32.55 8.04 3.50
CA ILE A 330 -32.85 7.62 4.90
C ILE A 330 -34.25 8.10 5.36
N GLU A 331 -35.11 8.57 4.46
CA GLU A 331 -36.46 9.00 4.85
C GLU A 331 -37.38 7.79 5.04
N GLU A 332 -38.10 7.77 6.17
CA GLU A 332 -39.07 6.73 6.49
C GLU A 332 -40.18 6.68 5.42
N PRO A 333 -40.52 5.50 4.87
CA PRO A 333 -41.54 5.40 3.84
C PRO A 333 -42.90 5.79 4.42
N SER A 334 -43.50 6.88 3.92
CA SER A 334 -44.87 7.22 4.24
C SER A 334 -45.81 6.15 3.66
N LEU A 335 -46.42 5.36 4.56
CA LEU A 335 -47.46 4.40 4.22
C LEU A 335 -48.69 5.14 3.67
N ASN A 336 -48.86 5.16 2.35
CA ASN A 336 -50.12 5.53 1.73
C ASN A 336 -51.11 4.38 1.92
N LEU A 337 -51.90 4.44 2.98
CA LEU A 337 -53.06 3.58 3.18
C LEU A 337 -54.15 4.01 2.17
N ASN A 338 -54.16 3.39 0.99
CA ASN A 338 -55.28 3.50 0.07
C ASN A 338 -56.52 2.87 0.72
N SER A 339 -57.40 3.70 1.27
CA SER A 339 -58.65 3.31 1.93
C SER A 339 -59.77 2.95 0.95
N ASP A 340 -59.44 2.51 -0.27
CA ASP A 340 -60.40 2.27 -1.37
C ASP A 340 -60.41 0.82 -1.89
N LEU A 341 -59.73 -0.08 -1.16
CA LEU A 341 -59.67 -1.53 -1.44
C LEU A 341 -60.43 -2.39 -0.41
N LEU A 342 -61.29 -1.76 0.41
CA LEU A 342 -62.14 -2.47 1.37
C LEU A 342 -63.61 -2.21 1.05
N LEU A 343 -64.32 -3.30 0.75
CA LEU A 343 -65.75 -3.48 0.41
C LEU A 343 -66.09 -3.39 -1.07
N GLY A 344 -66.03 -4.56 -1.74
CA GLY A 344 -66.61 -4.76 -3.07
C GLY A 344 -67.21 -6.15 -3.26
N ASP A 345 -66.48 -7.22 -2.93
CA ASP A 345 -66.88 -8.57 -3.32
C ASP A 345 -66.85 -9.55 -2.13
N ILE A 346 -67.96 -9.60 -1.38
CA ILE A 346 -68.35 -10.79 -0.62
C ILE A 346 -69.62 -11.31 -1.28
N GLU A 347 -69.47 -12.24 -2.23
CA GLU A 347 -70.58 -13.08 -2.66
C GLU A 347 -70.95 -14.02 -1.51
N VAL A 348 -72.11 -13.78 -0.91
CA VAL A 348 -72.75 -14.73 0.00
C VAL A 348 -73.42 -15.80 -0.86
N LEU A 349 -72.86 -17.01 -0.88
CA LEU A 349 -73.55 -18.19 -1.40
C LEU A 349 -74.72 -18.53 -0.45
N ALA A 350 -75.95 -18.35 -0.95
CA ALA A 350 -77.18 -18.81 -0.32
C ALA A 350 -77.58 -20.19 -0.86
#